data_AF-A0CV20-F1
#
_entry.id   AF-A0CV20-F1
#
_cell.length_a   1.000
_cell.length_b   1.000
_cell.length_c   1.000
_cell.angle_alpha   90.00
_cell.angle_beta   90.00
_cell.angle_gamma   90.00
#
_symmetry.space_group_name_H-M   'P 1'
#
loop_
_entity.id
_entity.type
_entity.pdbx_description
1 polymer ?
#
loop_
_entity_poly.entity_id
_entity_poly.type
_entity_poly.pdbx_seq_one_letter_code
_entity_poly.pdbx_strand_id
1 'polypeptide(L)'
;MNVIIYQSIKYIQMHIIFQCLVLTLLIITSLSQSCLNSDGKEVDWWFILKMPLNRDDEWTGLEYFYCDSVDECKKFDLQDDDVNDSTSPLMKTLDQVNFSDTSVISMLWSDQPKHKVHHSNHAHSKGIMSASLVGTKNAFIISHSTPRFPKLDDNGKVDTNVENNFPRNGQHFLCFSTTTDAINDDLADMYYQAEILIDQVSSTPKKNTFLGTDKYTALQNLWYSKLPGKGETRHRYSQDADHSHTVFTTRGNQKFKVFAQNPKYGQDIYSELIVGELMQNLIMETWVRRPKAAGLEKPVCDTYESSSNEKVSYSGKTAGGDTITFEYSYTKDHSKYGITQPKEVASASKGGSFIATDYSHPSLNGQILVSGKHLRKKSLEEEDIQLGQGGGGGGETSSGMEVDTKPTTTKRKAGDDDDDDEDSAPPAKRKAAEKEDKYVCVSDLNRQESQWHRGGLVYCFYNEHLWKHIDTAFIGKDRC
;
A
#
# COMPACT_ATOMS: atom_id res chain seq x y z
N MET A 1 65.04 18.16 -14.55
CA MET A 1 64.60 17.85 -13.17
C MET A 1 63.26 18.50 -12.83
N ASN A 2 63.10 19.82 -13.01
CA ASN A 2 61.85 20.54 -12.66
C ASN A 2 60.59 20.09 -13.44
N VAL A 3 60.71 19.69 -14.70
CA VAL A 3 59.55 19.26 -15.52
C VAL A 3 58.97 17.92 -15.07
N ILE A 4 59.83 16.97 -14.69
CA ILE A 4 59.42 15.64 -14.22
C ILE A 4 58.72 15.77 -12.86
N ILE A 5 59.29 16.56 -11.94
CA ILE A 5 58.69 16.83 -10.63
C ILE A 5 57.31 17.48 -10.79
N TYR A 6 57.17 18.45 -11.70
CA TYR A 6 55.88 19.11 -11.97
C TYR A 6 54.82 18.15 -12.53
N GLN A 7 55.18 17.25 -13.43
CA GLN A 7 54.27 16.23 -13.95
C GLN A 7 53.85 15.21 -12.89
N SER A 8 54.79 14.76 -12.04
CA SER A 8 54.50 13.86 -10.93
C SER A 8 53.56 14.50 -9.90
N ILE A 9 53.74 15.78 -9.57
CA ILE A 9 52.85 16.52 -8.67
C ILE A 9 51.44 16.62 -9.25
N LYS A 10 51.30 16.95 -10.55
CA LYS A 10 49.99 17.01 -11.22
C LYS A 10 49.28 15.65 -11.22
N TYR A 11 50.01 14.57 -11.46
CA TYR A 11 49.44 13.22 -11.48
C TYR A 11 48.94 12.80 -10.10
N ILE A 12 49.71 13.07 -9.04
CA ILE A 12 49.30 12.80 -7.65
C ILE A 12 48.08 13.65 -7.27
N GLN A 13 48.06 14.95 -7.64
CA GLN A 13 46.89 15.81 -7.40
C GLN A 13 45.63 15.30 -8.11
N MET A 14 45.74 14.84 -9.36
CA MET A 14 44.61 14.28 -10.11
C MET A 14 44.07 13.00 -9.45
N HIS A 15 44.95 12.11 -8.97
CA HIS A 15 44.54 10.89 -8.27
C HIS A 15 43.86 11.18 -6.93
N ILE A 16 44.38 12.13 -6.15
CA ILE A 16 43.75 12.54 -4.89
C ILE A 16 42.38 13.16 -5.16
N ILE A 17 42.25 14.03 -6.18
CA ILE A 17 40.96 14.61 -6.56
C ILE A 17 39.98 13.52 -6.99
N PHE A 18 40.42 12.55 -7.79
CA PHE A 18 39.58 11.43 -8.22
C PHE A 18 39.13 10.57 -7.03
N GLN A 19 40.03 10.23 -6.11
CA GLN A 19 39.71 9.49 -4.88
C GLN A 19 38.74 10.28 -3.97
N CYS A 20 38.93 11.59 -3.82
CA CYS A 20 37.99 12.44 -3.09
C CYS A 20 36.63 12.51 -3.77
N LEU A 21 36.56 12.61 -5.10
CA LEU A 21 35.29 12.61 -5.85
C LEU A 21 34.56 11.27 -5.72
N VAL A 22 35.27 10.15 -5.80
CA VAL A 22 34.71 8.80 -5.59
C VAL A 22 34.21 8.65 -4.15
N LEU A 23 34.99 9.06 -3.15
CA LEU A 23 34.57 9.02 -1.75
C LEU A 23 33.36 9.92 -1.49
N THR A 24 33.34 11.12 -2.07
CA THR A 24 32.21 12.05 -1.94
C THR A 24 30.97 11.49 -2.61
N LEU A 25 31.09 10.87 -3.78
CA LEU A 25 29.98 10.20 -4.47
C LEU A 25 29.45 9.02 -3.65
N LEU A 26 30.33 8.19 -3.08
CA LEU A 26 29.96 7.07 -2.22
C LEU A 26 29.24 7.53 -0.93
N ILE A 27 29.69 8.64 -0.32
CA ILE A 27 29.05 9.23 0.85
C ILE A 27 27.66 9.79 0.47
N ILE A 28 27.53 10.48 -0.66
CA ILE A 28 26.26 11.04 -1.14
C ILE A 28 25.23 9.92 -1.40
N THR A 29 25.64 8.79 -1.98
CA THR A 29 24.75 7.63 -2.21
C THR A 29 24.34 6.95 -0.91
N SER A 30 25.18 6.98 0.14
CA SER A 30 24.87 6.36 1.43
C SER A 30 23.87 7.14 2.31
N LEU A 31 23.47 8.35 1.89
CA LEU A 31 22.67 9.28 2.69
C LEU A 31 21.34 9.70 2.04
N SER A 32 21.00 9.12 0.89
CA SER A 32 19.84 9.54 0.10
C SER A 32 18.62 8.68 0.43
N GLN A 33 17.60 9.30 1.07
CA GLN A 33 16.35 8.63 1.44
C GLN A 33 15.58 8.19 0.18
N SER A 34 15.60 6.89 -0.10
CA SER A 34 14.99 6.31 -1.30
C SER A 34 14.52 4.88 -1.06
N CYS A 35 13.58 4.39 -1.87
CA CYS A 35 13.32 2.96 -1.99
C CYS A 35 14.56 2.27 -2.55
N LEU A 36 15.00 1.17 -1.92
CA LEU A 36 16.13 0.36 -2.37
C LEU A 36 15.66 -1.02 -2.83
N ASN A 37 16.28 -1.53 -3.89
CA ASN A 37 16.06 -2.90 -4.34
C ASN A 37 17.04 -3.90 -3.71
N SER A 38 16.97 -5.17 -4.14
CA SER A 38 17.81 -6.26 -3.62
C SER A 38 19.30 -6.07 -3.89
N ASP A 39 19.71 -5.18 -4.80
CA ASP A 39 21.12 -4.79 -5.00
C ASP A 39 21.56 -3.63 -4.08
N GLY A 40 20.64 -3.05 -3.32
CA GLY A 40 20.86 -1.79 -2.58
C GLY A 40 20.90 -0.55 -3.48
N LYS A 41 20.41 -0.64 -4.73
CA LYS A 41 20.32 0.49 -5.64
C LYS A 41 19.00 1.22 -5.42
N GLU A 42 19.01 2.54 -5.60
CA GLU A 42 17.80 3.35 -5.59
C GLU A 42 16.87 2.95 -6.74
N VAL A 43 15.59 2.81 -6.43
CA VAL A 43 14.50 2.59 -7.39
C VAL A 43 13.38 3.59 -7.11
N ASP A 44 12.58 3.86 -8.14
CA ASP A 44 11.51 4.84 -8.02
C ASP A 44 10.34 4.32 -7.18
N TRP A 45 10.00 3.06 -7.34
CA TRP A 45 9.03 2.35 -6.50
C TRP A 45 9.30 0.85 -6.55
N TRP A 46 8.81 0.14 -5.55
CA TRP A 46 8.77 -1.32 -5.56
C TRP A 46 7.51 -1.85 -4.86
N PHE A 47 7.10 -3.05 -5.24
CA PHE A 47 5.97 -3.78 -4.65
C PHE A 47 6.40 -5.16 -4.18
N ILE A 48 6.02 -5.50 -2.95
CA ILE A 48 6.25 -6.81 -2.34
C ILE A 48 4.91 -7.43 -1.97
N LEU A 49 4.77 -8.72 -2.29
CA LEU A 49 3.71 -9.57 -1.75
C LEU A 49 4.34 -10.73 -0.98
N LYS A 50 4.23 -10.69 0.35
CA LYS A 50 4.68 -11.74 1.27
C LYS A 50 3.62 -12.83 1.39
N MET A 51 4.02 -14.09 1.32
CA MET A 51 3.14 -15.26 1.41
C MET A 51 2.78 -15.59 2.88
N PRO A 52 1.63 -16.25 3.14
CA PRO A 52 1.25 -16.67 4.49
C PRO A 52 1.99 -17.94 4.95
N LEU A 53 2.16 -18.06 6.27
CA LEU A 53 2.57 -19.31 6.92
C LEU A 53 1.57 -20.42 6.63
N ASN A 54 2.06 -21.54 6.11
CA ASN A 54 1.29 -22.76 5.94
C ASN A 54 2.15 -23.97 6.30
N ARG A 55 1.80 -24.66 7.39
CA ARG A 55 2.61 -25.77 7.91
C ARG A 55 2.46 -27.05 7.09
N ASP A 56 1.32 -27.23 6.43
CA ASP A 56 1.04 -28.44 5.66
C ASP A 56 1.85 -28.45 4.36
N ASP A 57 2.06 -27.27 3.78
CA ASP A 57 2.85 -27.06 2.56
C ASP A 57 4.27 -26.54 2.84
N GLU A 58 4.70 -26.57 4.11
CA GLU A 58 6.03 -26.12 4.59
C GLU A 58 6.40 -24.66 4.26
N TRP A 59 5.43 -23.78 4.02
CA TRP A 59 5.67 -22.34 3.84
C TRP A 59 5.95 -21.70 5.20
N THR A 60 7.05 -20.97 5.30
CA THR A 60 7.47 -20.26 6.51
C THR A 60 6.65 -18.99 6.76
N GLY A 61 6.03 -18.44 5.71
CA GLY A 61 5.33 -17.16 5.73
C GLY A 61 6.26 -15.96 5.65
N LEU A 62 7.52 -16.17 5.25
CA LEU A 62 8.54 -15.16 5.02
C LEU A 62 8.92 -15.05 3.53
N GLU A 63 8.49 -16.03 2.72
CA GLU A 63 8.62 -16.04 1.27
C GLU A 63 7.88 -14.84 0.67
N TYR A 64 8.44 -14.22 -0.36
CA TYR A 64 7.82 -13.06 -0.99
C TYR A 64 8.12 -12.95 -2.49
N PHE A 65 7.14 -12.41 -3.20
CA PHE A 65 7.28 -11.97 -4.58
C PHE A 65 7.65 -10.48 -4.60
N TYR A 66 8.49 -10.10 -5.55
CA TYR A 66 9.02 -8.74 -5.69
C TYR A 66 9.01 -8.28 -7.14
N CYS A 67 8.72 -7.00 -7.32
CA CYS A 67 9.08 -6.26 -8.52
C CYS A 67 9.30 -4.78 -8.23
N ASP A 68 9.90 -4.07 -9.18
CA ASP A 68 10.22 -2.65 -9.05
C ASP A 68 10.09 -1.87 -10.36
N SER A 69 10.32 -0.56 -10.25
CA SER A 69 10.34 0.39 -11.37
C SER A 69 11.46 0.16 -12.41
N VAL A 70 12.48 -0.66 -12.14
CA VAL A 70 13.63 -0.80 -13.06
C VAL A 70 13.23 -1.57 -14.31
N ASP A 71 12.45 -2.64 -14.16
CA ASP A 71 11.93 -3.43 -15.27
C ASP A 71 10.41 -3.29 -15.46
N GLU A 72 9.78 -2.38 -14.72
CA GLU A 72 8.34 -2.10 -14.73
C GLU A 72 7.51 -3.35 -14.44
N CYS A 73 7.97 -4.18 -13.49
CA CYS A 73 7.36 -5.46 -13.12
C CYS A 73 7.18 -6.45 -14.26
N LYS A 74 8.00 -6.37 -15.32
CA LYS A 74 8.08 -7.44 -16.34
C LYS A 74 8.30 -8.79 -15.68
N LYS A 75 9.05 -8.81 -14.59
CA LYS A 75 9.15 -9.93 -13.66
C LYS A 75 8.46 -9.59 -12.36
N PHE A 76 7.73 -10.57 -11.82
CA PHE A 76 7.24 -10.56 -10.46
C PHE A 76 7.60 -11.91 -9.87
N ASP A 77 8.83 -12.00 -9.39
CA ASP A 77 9.50 -13.26 -9.12
C ASP A 77 9.56 -13.51 -7.61
N LEU A 78 9.47 -14.79 -7.24
CA LEU A 78 9.79 -15.25 -5.89
C LEU A 78 11.27 -14.95 -5.61
N GLN A 79 11.54 -14.35 -4.45
CA GLN A 79 12.90 -14.04 -4.02
C GLN A 79 13.53 -15.19 -3.24
N ASP A 80 14.86 -15.27 -3.30
CA ASP A 80 15.65 -16.34 -2.66
C ASP A 80 15.90 -16.08 -1.16
N ASP A 81 15.80 -14.82 -0.72
CA ASP A 81 15.90 -14.43 0.68
C ASP A 81 14.51 -14.31 1.33
N ASP A 82 14.49 -14.22 2.66
CA ASP A 82 13.26 -13.96 3.41
C ASP A 82 12.97 -12.46 3.41
N VAL A 83 11.70 -12.07 3.44
CA VAL A 83 11.30 -10.65 3.41
C VAL A 83 11.81 -9.85 4.61
N ASN A 84 12.22 -10.52 5.68
CA ASN A 84 12.81 -9.91 6.88
C ASN A 84 14.33 -10.12 6.98
N ASP A 85 14.98 -10.67 5.95
CA ASP A 85 16.43 -10.64 5.84
C ASP A 85 16.90 -9.21 5.57
N SER A 86 18.05 -8.85 6.15
CA SER A 86 18.82 -7.64 5.83
C SER A 86 19.11 -7.44 4.34
N THR A 87 19.11 -8.51 3.53
CA THR A 87 19.32 -8.43 2.09
C THR A 87 18.07 -7.98 1.31
N SER A 88 16.89 -8.12 1.91
CA SER A 88 15.62 -7.83 1.25
C SER A 88 15.46 -6.32 0.95
N PRO A 89 14.74 -5.96 -0.14
CA PRO A 89 14.41 -4.56 -0.45
C PRO A 89 13.73 -3.83 0.71
N LEU A 90 12.84 -4.52 1.43
CA LEU A 90 12.14 -3.99 2.59
C LEU A 90 13.12 -3.58 3.69
N MET A 91 13.99 -4.49 4.13
CA MET A 91 14.91 -4.21 5.24
C MET A 91 16.01 -3.23 4.85
N LYS A 92 16.51 -3.27 3.62
CA LYS A 92 17.43 -2.26 3.09
C LYS A 92 16.83 -0.86 3.09
N THR A 93 15.57 -0.76 2.66
CA THR A 93 14.88 0.54 2.68
C THR A 93 14.68 1.02 4.12
N LEU A 94 14.27 0.14 5.03
CA LEU A 94 14.04 0.47 6.45
C LEU A 94 15.32 0.84 7.22
N ASP A 95 16.49 0.31 6.87
CA ASP A 95 17.75 0.60 7.58
C ASP A 95 18.18 2.08 7.42
N GLN A 96 17.64 2.80 6.43
CA GLN A 96 17.82 4.25 6.28
C GLN A 96 17.06 5.07 7.34
N VAL A 97 16.10 4.47 8.06
CA VAL A 97 15.29 5.19 9.03
C VAL A 97 16.02 5.33 10.36
N ASN A 98 16.28 6.57 10.74
CA ASN A 98 16.81 6.92 12.04
C ASN A 98 15.96 8.02 12.69
N PHE A 99 15.26 7.69 13.77
CA PHE A 99 14.43 8.65 14.50
C PHE A 99 15.24 9.64 15.35
N SER A 100 16.53 9.39 15.57
CA SER A 100 17.43 10.32 16.27
C SER A 100 18.12 11.31 15.32
N ASP A 101 18.07 11.10 14.00
CA ASP A 101 18.72 11.98 13.04
C ASP A 101 17.96 13.30 12.89
N THR A 102 18.70 14.39 13.04
CA THR A 102 18.16 15.76 13.01
C THR A 102 17.99 16.36 11.62
N SER A 103 18.53 15.70 10.60
CA SER A 103 18.48 16.13 9.20
C SER A 103 17.30 15.53 8.43
N VAL A 104 16.52 14.65 9.07
CA VAL A 104 15.37 13.98 8.47
C VAL A 104 14.11 14.13 9.31
N ILE A 105 12.97 14.06 8.63
CA ILE A 105 11.64 13.86 9.22
C ILE A 105 11.30 12.39 8.99
N SER A 106 11.29 11.62 10.07
CA SER A 106 10.82 10.23 10.03
C SER A 106 9.52 10.13 10.79
N MET A 107 8.52 9.47 10.22
CA MET A 107 7.25 9.18 10.91
C MET A 107 6.89 7.72 10.70
N LEU A 108 6.46 7.06 11.78
CA LEU A 108 5.87 5.73 11.78
C LEU A 108 4.44 5.87 12.29
N TRP A 109 3.49 5.35 11.52
CA TRP A 109 2.08 5.32 11.88
C TRP A 109 1.53 3.91 11.81
N SER A 110 0.58 3.62 12.69
CA SER A 110 -0.12 2.34 12.75
C SER A 110 -1.31 2.44 13.71
N ASP A 111 -2.46 1.91 13.32
CA ASP A 111 -3.62 1.68 14.20
C ASP A 111 -3.41 0.56 15.23
N GLN A 112 -2.34 -0.21 15.05
CA GLN A 112 -1.93 -1.31 15.94
C GLN A 112 -0.43 -1.18 16.28
N PRO A 113 -0.02 -0.13 17.01
CA PRO A 113 1.36 0.05 17.41
C PRO A 113 1.77 -0.89 18.55
N LYS A 114 3.09 -1.07 18.72
CA LYS A 114 3.66 -1.97 19.74
C LYS A 114 3.23 -1.54 21.15
N HIS A 115 2.86 -2.50 22.00
CA HIS A 115 2.48 -2.28 23.41
C HIS A 115 1.28 -1.36 23.68
N LYS A 116 0.49 -0.97 22.66
CA LYS A 116 -0.70 -0.12 22.81
C LYS A 116 -1.98 -0.88 22.48
N VAL A 117 -3.09 -0.34 23.00
CA VAL A 117 -4.45 -0.79 22.71
C VAL A 117 -4.74 -0.59 21.23
N HIS A 118 -5.47 -1.52 20.61
CA HIS A 118 -5.97 -1.35 19.25
C HIS A 118 -6.81 -0.07 19.12
N HIS A 119 -6.45 0.84 18.23
CA HIS A 119 -7.16 2.10 18.04
C HIS A 119 -8.16 1.99 16.88
N SER A 120 -9.34 1.42 17.14
CA SER A 120 -10.37 1.20 16.12
C SER A 120 -10.94 2.49 15.51
N ASN A 121 -10.83 3.61 16.22
CA ASN A 121 -11.45 4.88 15.84
C ASN A 121 -10.55 5.76 14.94
N HIS A 122 -9.39 5.26 14.53
CA HIS A 122 -8.46 5.95 13.62
C HIS A 122 -8.30 5.15 12.32
N ALA A 123 -7.55 5.71 11.38
CA ALA A 123 -7.31 5.10 10.08
C ALA A 123 -6.89 3.63 10.17
N HIS A 124 -7.29 2.75 9.26
CA HIS A 124 -6.70 1.41 9.13
C HIS A 124 -5.33 1.41 8.44
N SER A 125 -4.57 2.49 8.60
CA SER A 125 -3.32 2.72 7.87
C SER A 125 -2.11 2.32 8.69
N LYS A 126 -1.09 1.80 8.02
CA LYS A 126 0.23 1.53 8.60
C LYS A 126 1.30 1.85 7.58
N GLY A 127 2.39 2.42 8.07
CA GLY A 127 3.50 2.73 7.22
C GLY A 127 4.56 3.53 7.93
N ILE A 128 5.61 3.81 7.17
CA ILE A 128 6.76 4.54 7.63
C ILE A 128 7.29 5.40 6.50
N MET A 129 7.74 6.60 6.85
CA MET A 129 8.38 7.50 5.91
C MET A 129 9.66 8.07 6.52
N SER A 130 10.61 8.39 5.66
CA SER A 130 11.76 9.21 6.00
C SER A 130 12.01 10.22 4.90
N ALA A 131 12.10 11.49 5.28
CA ALA A 131 12.15 12.62 4.37
C ALA A 131 13.30 13.55 4.77
N SER A 132 14.27 13.72 3.87
CA SER A 132 15.44 14.57 4.13
C SER A 132 15.07 16.06 4.08
N LEU A 133 15.58 16.83 5.03
CA LEU A 133 15.45 18.29 5.08
C LEU A 133 16.63 19.00 4.41
N VAL A 134 17.64 18.26 3.95
CA VAL A 134 18.88 18.78 3.39
C VAL A 134 19.11 18.26 1.97
N GLY A 135 19.98 18.94 1.22
CA GLY A 135 20.37 18.53 -0.12
C GLY A 135 19.18 18.45 -1.08
N THR A 136 19.06 17.31 -1.78
CA THR A 136 17.99 17.03 -2.76
C THR A 136 16.62 16.83 -2.12
N LYS A 137 16.53 16.80 -0.77
CA LYS A 137 15.30 16.54 -0.01
C LYS A 137 14.60 15.24 -0.43
N ASN A 138 15.40 14.27 -0.80
CA ASN A 138 14.95 12.93 -1.11
C ASN A 138 14.16 12.36 0.08
N ALA A 139 13.14 11.59 -0.24
CA ALA A 139 12.29 10.94 0.73
C ALA A 139 11.79 9.60 0.18
N PHE A 140 11.34 8.72 1.07
CA PHE A 140 10.55 7.56 0.69
C PHE A 140 9.38 7.36 1.66
N ILE A 141 8.35 6.69 1.18
CA ILE A 141 7.23 6.22 1.97
C ILE A 141 7.04 4.72 1.71
N ILE A 142 6.81 3.95 2.77
CA ILE A 142 6.35 2.57 2.72
C ILE A 142 4.96 2.49 3.33
N SER A 143 3.97 2.06 2.54
CA SER A 143 2.64 1.66 3.01
C SER A 143 2.56 0.14 3.08
N HIS A 144 1.95 -0.41 4.13
CA HIS A 144 1.86 -1.86 4.30
C HIS A 144 0.66 -2.30 5.15
N SER A 145 0.32 -3.58 5.07
CA SER A 145 -0.78 -4.17 5.86
C SER A 145 -0.36 -4.87 7.17
N THR A 146 0.94 -4.94 7.45
CA THR A 146 1.51 -5.72 8.57
C THR A 146 1.30 -5.05 9.94
N PRO A 147 0.61 -5.68 10.90
CA PRO A 147 0.40 -5.10 12.22
C PRO A 147 1.65 -5.23 13.11
N ARG A 148 1.83 -4.29 14.06
CA ARG A 148 2.98 -4.24 14.98
C ARG A 148 4.35 -4.28 14.26
N PHE A 149 4.43 -3.62 13.11
CA PHE A 149 5.61 -3.55 12.28
C PHE A 149 5.83 -2.11 11.78
N PRO A 150 7.09 -1.67 11.60
CA PRO A 150 8.30 -2.30 12.13
C PRO A 150 8.37 -2.25 13.65
N LYS A 151 9.23 -3.10 14.23
CA LYS A 151 9.60 -2.98 15.64
C LYS A 151 10.65 -1.88 15.76
N LEU A 152 10.59 -1.10 16.84
CA LEU A 152 11.68 -0.20 17.21
C LEU A 152 12.48 -0.76 18.39
N ASP A 153 13.78 -0.52 18.40
CA ASP A 153 14.68 -0.76 19.53
C ASP A 153 14.60 0.38 20.57
N ASP A 154 15.34 0.23 21.67
CA ASP A 154 15.34 1.20 22.77
C ASP A 154 15.90 2.58 22.38
N ASN A 155 16.62 2.68 21.26
CA ASN A 155 17.14 3.92 20.69
C ASN A 155 16.20 4.54 19.65
N GLY A 156 15.05 3.91 19.40
CA GLY A 156 14.11 4.31 18.36
C GLY A 156 14.60 3.99 16.95
N LYS A 157 15.60 3.11 16.75
CA LYS A 157 15.96 2.59 15.43
C LYS A 157 15.00 1.45 15.06
N VAL A 158 14.73 1.28 13.77
CA VAL A 158 14.03 0.08 13.27
C VAL A 158 14.86 -1.17 13.61
N ASP A 159 14.23 -2.09 14.34
CA ASP A 159 14.75 -3.42 14.64
C ASP A 159 14.36 -4.35 13.48
N THR A 160 15.36 -5.02 12.91
CA THR A 160 15.18 -5.94 11.77
C THR A 160 14.51 -7.26 12.18
N ASN A 161 14.37 -7.52 13.48
CA ASN A 161 13.60 -8.66 13.97
C ASN A 161 12.09 -8.39 13.89
N VAL A 162 11.35 -9.35 13.35
CA VAL A 162 9.89 -9.28 13.22
C VAL A 162 9.17 -9.99 14.37
N GLU A 163 7.96 -9.55 14.69
CA GLU A 163 7.12 -10.20 15.71
C GLU A 163 6.46 -11.49 15.21
N ASN A 164 6.05 -12.37 16.12
CA ASN A 164 5.40 -13.66 15.83
C ASN A 164 4.08 -13.58 15.02
N ASN A 165 3.51 -12.39 14.79
CA ASN A 165 2.38 -12.22 13.87
C ASN A 165 2.78 -12.03 12.42
N PHE A 166 4.02 -11.59 12.17
CA PHE A 166 4.52 -11.23 10.86
C PHE A 166 4.37 -12.37 9.83
N PRO A 167 4.73 -13.64 10.13
CA PRO A 167 4.61 -14.71 9.14
C PRO A 167 3.16 -15.18 8.89
N ARG A 168 2.19 -14.88 9.78
CA ARG A 168 0.91 -15.60 9.84
C ARG A 168 0.02 -15.47 8.61
N ASN A 169 0.01 -14.31 7.96
CA ASN A 169 -0.89 -14.01 6.85
C ASN A 169 -0.10 -13.40 5.70
N GLY A 170 -0.66 -13.46 4.49
CA GLY A 170 -0.16 -12.70 3.35
C GLY A 170 -0.13 -11.20 3.68
N GLN A 171 0.85 -10.47 3.17
CA GLN A 171 0.98 -9.03 3.38
C GLN A 171 1.52 -8.34 2.14
N HIS A 172 1.06 -7.12 1.89
CA HIS A 172 1.67 -6.26 0.88
C HIS A 172 2.58 -5.22 1.54
N PHE A 173 3.58 -4.78 0.77
CA PHE A 173 4.35 -3.58 1.04
C PHE A 173 4.53 -2.83 -0.28
N LEU A 174 4.24 -1.54 -0.28
CA LEU A 174 4.46 -0.64 -1.41
C LEU A 174 5.41 0.47 -0.95
N CYS A 175 6.53 0.63 -1.66
CA CYS A 175 7.43 1.75 -1.46
C CYS A 175 7.44 2.65 -2.68
N PHE A 176 7.47 3.96 -2.48
CA PHE A 176 7.78 4.92 -3.53
C PHE A 176 8.75 6.01 -3.06
N SER A 177 9.69 6.34 -3.93
CA SER A 177 10.70 7.37 -3.81
C SER A 177 10.12 8.72 -4.23
N THR A 178 10.29 9.72 -3.39
CA THR A 178 9.67 11.04 -3.52
C THR A 178 10.60 12.13 -2.98
N THR A 179 10.05 13.33 -2.77
CA THR A 179 10.74 14.44 -2.11
C THR A 179 9.90 14.97 -0.96
N THR A 180 10.55 15.61 0.01
CA THR A 180 9.87 16.30 1.11
C THR A 180 8.89 17.36 0.61
N ASP A 181 9.21 18.04 -0.50
CA ASP A 181 8.33 19.03 -1.13
C ASP A 181 7.04 18.32 -1.66
N ALA A 182 7.17 17.23 -2.42
CA ALA A 182 6.01 16.48 -2.94
C ALA A 182 5.16 15.81 -1.84
N ILE A 183 5.77 15.35 -0.74
CA ILE A 183 5.00 14.85 0.41
C ILE A 183 4.11 15.96 0.97
N ASN A 184 4.65 17.16 1.15
CA ASN A 184 3.88 18.29 1.66
C ASN A 184 2.75 18.69 0.70
N ASP A 185 3.06 18.78 -0.58
CA ASP A 185 2.14 19.35 -1.56
C ASP A 185 1.03 18.38 -1.97
N ASP A 186 1.32 17.07 -2.04
CA ASP A 186 0.38 16.07 -2.59
C ASP A 186 -0.17 15.07 -1.56
N LEU A 187 0.59 14.74 -0.49
CA LEU A 187 0.27 13.58 0.35
C LEU A 187 -0.06 13.93 1.82
N ALA A 188 0.51 14.99 2.38
CA ALA A 188 0.39 15.27 3.80
C ALA A 188 -1.07 15.55 4.22
N ASP A 189 -1.82 16.29 3.42
CA ASP A 189 -3.24 16.54 3.66
C ASP A 189 -4.09 15.27 3.48
N MET A 190 -3.71 14.36 2.56
CA MET A 190 -4.38 13.06 2.40
C MET A 190 -4.23 12.20 3.65
N TYR A 191 -3.01 12.10 4.20
CA TYR A 191 -2.75 11.39 5.46
C TYR A 191 -3.44 12.04 6.66
N TYR A 192 -3.44 13.38 6.71
CA TYR A 192 -4.10 14.13 7.77
C TYR A 192 -5.62 13.92 7.73
N GLN A 193 -6.23 14.03 6.55
CA GLN A 193 -7.65 13.76 6.34
C GLN A 193 -7.99 12.32 6.71
N ALA A 194 -7.16 11.35 6.32
CA ALA A 194 -7.38 9.94 6.66
C ALA A 194 -7.30 9.66 8.18
N GLU A 195 -6.87 10.61 9.00
CA GLU A 195 -6.70 10.46 10.45
C GLU A 195 -5.73 9.31 10.80
N ILE A 196 -4.58 9.25 10.12
CA ILE A 196 -3.56 8.25 10.43
C ILE A 196 -3.04 8.40 11.85
N LEU A 197 -2.76 7.25 12.49
CA LEU A 197 -2.29 7.23 13.87
C LEU A 197 -0.77 7.23 13.94
N ILE A 198 -0.17 8.42 14.04
CA ILE A 198 1.29 8.56 14.18
C ILE A 198 1.72 8.07 15.57
N ASP A 199 2.51 7.00 15.59
CA ASP A 199 3.01 6.35 16.80
C ASP A 199 4.39 6.89 17.19
N GLN A 200 5.26 7.11 16.21
CA GLN A 200 6.65 7.51 16.41
C GLN A 200 7.11 8.50 15.35
N VAL A 201 8.07 9.33 15.72
CA VAL A 201 8.48 10.54 15.00
C VAL A 201 9.90 10.92 15.37
N SER A 202 10.67 11.42 14.41
CA SER A 202 12.05 11.81 14.69
C SER A 202 12.13 12.93 15.75
N SER A 203 13.28 13.01 16.42
CA SER A 203 13.58 14.02 17.44
C SER A 203 13.55 15.46 16.91
N THR A 204 13.48 15.60 15.59
CA THR A 204 13.50 16.85 14.86
C THR A 204 12.20 17.20 14.18
N PRO A 205 11.98 18.51 13.96
CA PRO A 205 12.95 19.57 14.23
C PRO A 205 12.71 20.20 15.60
N LYS A 206 13.78 20.64 16.27
CA LYS A 206 13.66 21.59 17.39
C LYS A 206 12.66 22.66 16.96
N LYS A 207 11.73 23.00 17.85
CA LYS A 207 10.45 23.70 17.59
C LYS A 207 10.52 25.00 16.75
N ASN A 208 11.71 25.49 16.39
CA ASN A 208 11.95 26.79 15.75
C ASN A 208 12.68 26.77 14.39
N THR A 209 13.24 25.64 13.90
CA THR A 209 14.03 25.62 12.64
C THR A 209 13.30 25.09 11.41
N PHE A 210 12.30 24.23 11.59
CA PHE A 210 11.41 23.74 10.51
C PHE A 210 10.02 24.37 10.56
N LEU A 211 9.67 24.93 11.72
CA LEU A 211 8.35 25.42 12.08
C LEU A 211 8.21 26.95 11.91
N GLY A 212 9.27 27.59 11.41
CA GLY A 212 9.29 29.03 11.12
C GLY A 212 9.12 29.38 9.65
N THR A 213 8.85 28.40 8.78
CA THR A 213 8.62 28.64 7.35
C THR A 213 7.24 28.11 6.96
N ASP A 214 6.42 28.94 6.33
CA ASP A 214 5.09 28.57 5.80
C ASP A 214 5.15 27.48 4.70
N LYS A 215 6.37 27.15 4.23
CA LYS A 215 6.63 26.22 3.13
C LYS A 215 6.12 24.79 3.37
N TYR A 216 6.14 24.27 4.60
CA TYR A 216 5.78 22.86 4.88
C TYR A 216 4.54 22.73 5.77
N THR A 217 3.57 23.62 5.61
CA THR A 217 2.41 23.71 6.52
C THR A 217 1.61 22.40 6.60
N ALA A 218 1.35 21.72 5.48
CA ALA A 218 0.60 20.46 5.47
C ALA A 218 1.37 19.35 6.21
N LEU A 219 2.67 19.21 5.92
CA LEU A 219 3.53 18.23 6.59
C LEU A 219 3.69 18.54 8.09
N GLN A 220 3.71 19.82 8.48
CA GLN A 220 3.71 20.23 9.89
C GLN A 220 2.38 19.87 10.57
N ASN A 221 1.24 20.09 9.92
CA ASN A 221 -0.07 19.71 10.45
C ASN A 221 -0.15 18.21 10.71
N LEU A 222 0.29 17.40 9.74
CA LEU A 222 0.42 15.96 9.88
C LEU A 222 1.37 15.60 11.02
N TRP A 223 2.57 16.20 11.05
CA TRP A 223 3.52 15.96 12.13
C TRP A 223 2.93 16.27 13.51
N TYR A 224 2.08 17.29 13.64
CA TYR A 224 1.47 17.64 14.92
C TYR A 224 0.24 16.81 15.29
N SER A 225 -0.30 16.00 14.38
CA SER A 225 -1.44 15.10 14.65
C SER A 225 -1.05 13.83 15.42
N LYS A 226 0.14 13.80 16.03
CA LYS A 226 0.61 12.72 16.93
C LYS A 226 -0.41 12.43 18.02
N LEU A 227 -0.46 11.17 18.45
CA LEU A 227 -1.20 10.72 19.63
C LEU A 227 -1.03 11.71 20.80
N PRO A 228 -2.10 12.36 21.27
CA PRO A 228 -2.01 13.16 22.47
C PRO A 228 -1.70 12.26 23.67
N GLY A 229 -0.67 12.62 24.44
CA GLY A 229 -0.53 12.10 25.80
C GLY A 229 -1.76 12.50 26.61
N LYS A 230 -2.37 11.53 27.31
CA LYS A 230 -3.49 11.67 28.27
C LYS A 230 -4.06 13.09 28.40
N GLY A 231 -5.00 13.50 27.53
CA GLY A 231 -5.86 14.66 27.82
C GLY A 231 -6.25 15.59 26.69
N GLU A 232 -5.68 15.53 25.48
CA GLU A 232 -6.00 16.53 24.43
C GLU A 232 -6.29 15.90 23.06
N THR A 233 -7.42 15.21 22.91
CA THR A 233 -7.96 14.95 21.56
C THR A 233 -8.62 16.22 21.03
N ARG A 234 -7.82 17.21 20.62
CA ARG A 234 -8.32 18.18 19.65
C ARG A 234 -8.34 17.47 18.30
N HIS A 235 -9.43 16.74 18.04
CA HIS A 235 -9.84 16.39 16.69
C HIS A 235 -10.06 17.72 15.96
N ARG A 236 -8.99 18.32 15.41
CA ARG A 236 -9.12 19.38 14.42
C ARG A 236 -9.56 18.70 13.14
N TYR A 237 -10.84 18.32 13.13
CA TYR A 237 -11.56 18.00 11.92
C TYR A 237 -11.27 19.10 10.90
N SER A 238 -10.78 18.71 9.73
CA SER A 238 -11.09 19.46 8.52
C SER A 238 -12.62 19.51 8.43
N GLN A 239 -13.19 20.69 8.66
CA GLN A 239 -14.56 20.97 8.30
C GLN A 239 -14.58 20.92 6.78
N ASP A 240 -15.18 19.87 6.21
CA ASP A 240 -16.11 19.92 5.05
C ASP A 240 -16.01 18.72 4.09
N ALA A 241 -14.91 17.94 4.08
CA ALA A 241 -14.78 16.74 3.23
C ALA A 241 -14.48 15.46 4.05
N ASP A 242 -15.25 14.40 3.81
CA ASP A 242 -15.09 13.06 4.39
C ASP A 242 -14.26 12.10 3.52
N HIS A 243 -14.05 12.47 2.26
CA HIS A 243 -13.19 11.79 1.29
C HIS A 243 -12.56 12.80 0.32
N SER A 244 -11.48 12.40 -0.33
CA SER A 244 -10.81 13.18 -1.37
C SER A 244 -9.94 12.28 -2.25
N HIS A 245 -9.51 12.81 -3.37
CA HIS A 245 -8.49 12.18 -4.21
C HIS A 245 -7.54 13.22 -4.80
N THR A 246 -6.35 12.78 -5.18
CA THR A 246 -5.33 13.59 -5.85
C THR A 246 -4.46 12.71 -6.75
N VAL A 247 -3.55 13.33 -7.49
CA VAL A 247 -2.51 12.63 -8.25
C VAL A 247 -1.15 12.96 -7.65
N PHE A 248 -0.48 11.96 -7.13
CA PHE A 248 0.89 12.03 -6.66
C PHE A 248 1.84 11.51 -7.74
N THR A 249 2.97 12.18 -7.95
CA THR A 249 4.00 11.75 -8.90
C THR A 249 5.33 11.51 -8.19
N THR A 250 5.90 10.32 -8.37
CA THR A 250 7.21 9.95 -7.82
C THR A 250 8.36 10.66 -8.52
N ARG A 251 9.59 10.52 -8.00
CA ARG A 251 10.78 11.13 -8.63
C ARG A 251 11.06 10.60 -10.03
N GLY A 252 10.73 9.34 -10.29
CA GLY A 252 10.87 8.64 -11.57
C GLY A 252 9.68 8.84 -12.51
N ASN A 253 8.72 9.70 -12.16
CA ASN A 253 7.52 10.04 -12.92
C ASN A 253 6.43 8.96 -12.97
N GLN A 254 6.45 7.97 -12.07
CA GLN A 254 5.28 7.12 -11.85
C GLN A 254 4.16 7.95 -11.22
N LYS A 255 2.98 7.92 -11.83
CA LYS A 255 1.79 8.58 -11.31
C LYS A 255 0.96 7.61 -10.49
N PHE A 256 0.53 8.07 -9.32
CA PHE A 256 -0.42 7.41 -8.44
C PHE A 256 -1.67 8.29 -8.31
N LYS A 257 -2.83 7.73 -8.62
CA LYS A 257 -4.11 8.27 -8.14
C LYS A 257 -4.24 7.86 -6.68
N VAL A 258 -4.27 8.83 -5.77
CA VAL A 258 -4.35 8.61 -4.33
C VAL A 258 -5.73 9.00 -3.86
N PHE A 259 -6.40 8.11 -3.16
CA PHE A 259 -7.72 8.32 -2.57
C PHE A 259 -7.57 8.28 -1.05
N ALA A 260 -8.29 9.12 -0.33
CA ALA A 260 -8.37 9.09 1.12
C ALA A 260 -9.82 9.22 1.58
N GLN A 261 -10.17 8.47 2.61
CA GLN A 261 -11.40 8.68 3.38
C GLN A 261 -11.07 8.87 4.85
N ASN A 262 -12.00 9.49 5.59
CA ASN A 262 -11.98 9.58 7.04
C ASN A 262 -13.17 8.81 7.66
N PRO A 263 -13.25 8.68 8.99
CA PRO A 263 -14.31 7.91 9.65
C PRO A 263 -15.75 8.36 9.36
N LYS A 264 -15.95 9.58 8.83
CA LYS A 264 -17.28 10.11 8.49
C LYS A 264 -17.83 9.61 7.16
N TYR A 265 -16.98 9.10 6.25
CA TYR A 265 -17.40 8.73 4.90
C TYR A 265 -18.50 7.67 4.90
N GLY A 266 -18.34 6.63 5.73
CA GLY A 266 -19.41 5.70 6.06
C GLY A 266 -19.87 4.77 4.93
N GLN A 267 -19.11 4.68 3.83
CA GLN A 267 -19.44 3.85 2.67
C GLN A 267 -18.23 3.05 2.17
N ASP A 268 -18.45 2.13 1.22
CA ASP A 268 -17.39 1.39 0.53
C ASP A 268 -16.66 2.31 -0.47
N ILE A 269 -15.45 2.78 -0.12
CA ILE A 269 -14.62 3.64 -0.98
C ILE A 269 -14.38 3.06 -2.38
N TYR A 270 -14.38 1.73 -2.50
CA TYR A 270 -14.14 1.07 -3.76
C TYR A 270 -15.30 1.27 -4.73
N SER A 271 -16.54 1.01 -4.30
CA SER A 271 -17.73 1.18 -5.15
C SER A 271 -18.15 2.64 -5.31
N GLU A 272 -18.01 3.45 -4.27
CA GLU A 272 -18.58 4.80 -4.25
C GLU A 272 -17.65 5.87 -4.83
N LEU A 273 -16.32 5.63 -4.84
CA LEU A 273 -15.35 6.62 -5.28
C LEU A 273 -14.43 6.06 -6.36
N ILE A 274 -13.71 4.97 -6.07
CA ILE A 274 -12.57 4.56 -6.89
C ILE A 274 -13.01 4.09 -8.27
N VAL A 275 -14.01 3.20 -8.37
CA VAL A 275 -14.46 2.69 -9.68
C VAL A 275 -15.00 3.79 -10.58
N GLY A 276 -15.63 4.84 -10.01
CA GLY A 276 -16.09 6.02 -10.74
C GLY A 276 -14.92 6.84 -11.31
N GLU A 277 -13.90 7.09 -10.49
CA GLU A 277 -12.70 7.87 -10.86
C GLU A 277 -11.73 7.13 -11.80
N LEU A 278 -11.74 5.79 -11.76
CA LEU A 278 -11.01 4.94 -12.70
C LEU A 278 -11.81 4.63 -13.98
N MET A 279 -13.13 4.84 -13.94
CA MET A 279 -14.06 4.50 -15.01
C MET A 279 -13.95 3.03 -15.45
N GLN A 280 -13.75 2.13 -14.49
CA GLN A 280 -13.47 0.71 -14.67
C GLN A 280 -14.00 -0.11 -13.51
N ASN A 281 -14.32 -1.38 -13.77
CA ASN A 281 -14.60 -2.34 -12.71
C ASN A 281 -13.33 -2.54 -11.88
N LEU A 282 -13.44 -2.99 -10.63
CA LEU A 282 -12.34 -3.20 -9.71
C LEU A 282 -12.55 -4.49 -8.90
N ILE A 283 -11.53 -5.34 -8.86
CA ILE A 283 -11.50 -6.52 -7.99
C ILE A 283 -10.37 -6.39 -6.97
N MET A 284 -10.69 -6.60 -5.69
CA MET A 284 -9.73 -6.45 -4.58
C MET A 284 -9.53 -7.77 -3.83
N GLU A 285 -8.29 -8.21 -3.64
CA GLU A 285 -7.92 -9.14 -2.58
C GLU A 285 -8.03 -8.42 -1.24
N THR A 286 -8.92 -8.90 -0.37
CA THR A 286 -9.11 -8.27 0.94
C THR A 286 -9.36 -9.26 2.06
N TRP A 287 -8.82 -8.93 3.23
CA TRP A 287 -8.96 -9.77 4.40
C TRP A 287 -10.37 -9.77 5.00
N VAL A 288 -10.81 -10.96 5.41
CA VAL A 288 -11.95 -11.13 6.29
C VAL A 288 -11.58 -11.96 7.51
N ARG A 289 -11.88 -11.44 8.69
CA ARG A 289 -11.68 -12.16 9.94
C ARG A 289 -12.93 -12.95 10.33
N ARG A 290 -12.92 -14.26 10.12
CA ARG A 290 -13.91 -15.16 10.76
C ARG A 290 -13.67 -15.21 12.28
N PRO A 291 -14.71 -15.27 13.13
CA PRO A 291 -16.16 -15.27 12.83
C PRO A 291 -16.79 -13.86 12.86
N LYS A 292 -16.00 -12.78 12.78
CA LYS A 292 -16.52 -11.40 12.92
C LYS A 292 -17.40 -10.94 11.76
N ALA A 293 -17.32 -11.63 10.63
CA ALA A 293 -18.12 -11.39 9.43
C ALA A 293 -18.53 -12.72 8.78
N ALA A 294 -19.65 -12.71 8.06
CA ALA A 294 -20.23 -13.89 7.41
C ALA A 294 -19.46 -14.34 6.15
N GLY A 295 -18.58 -13.51 5.61
CA GLY A 295 -17.86 -13.76 4.37
C GLY A 295 -17.26 -12.47 3.81
N LEU A 296 -16.90 -12.50 2.53
CA LEU A 296 -16.56 -11.29 1.79
C LEU A 296 -17.78 -10.36 1.70
N GLU A 297 -17.51 -9.06 1.59
CA GLU A 297 -18.55 -8.09 1.28
C GLU A 297 -19.07 -8.36 -0.14
N LYS A 298 -20.39 -8.26 -0.31
CA LYS A 298 -21.03 -8.57 -1.60
C LYS A 298 -20.48 -7.67 -2.71
N PRO A 299 -20.48 -8.14 -3.96
CA PRO A 299 -20.10 -7.28 -5.07
C PRO A 299 -21.15 -6.18 -5.26
N VAL A 300 -20.69 -4.98 -5.59
CA VAL A 300 -21.55 -3.85 -5.98
C VAL A 300 -21.56 -3.79 -7.51
N CYS A 301 -22.75 -3.90 -8.11
CA CYS A 301 -22.95 -4.19 -9.53
C CYS A 301 -23.64 -3.02 -10.26
N ASP A 302 -23.06 -1.83 -10.16
CA ASP A 302 -23.59 -0.61 -10.75
C ASP A 302 -22.93 -0.28 -12.11
N THR A 303 -22.72 1.00 -12.41
CA THR A 303 -22.10 1.42 -13.69
C THR A 303 -20.70 0.81 -13.86
N TYR A 304 -19.96 0.73 -12.77
CA TYR A 304 -18.69 0.01 -12.67
C TYR A 304 -18.77 -0.90 -11.45
N GLU A 305 -18.28 -2.12 -11.59
CA GLU A 305 -18.39 -3.15 -10.56
C GLU A 305 -17.27 -3.02 -9.54
N SER A 306 -17.57 -3.28 -8.27
CA SER A 306 -16.60 -3.44 -7.18
C SER A 306 -16.78 -4.82 -6.55
N SER A 307 -15.77 -5.68 -6.64
CA SER A 307 -15.84 -7.07 -6.17
C SER A 307 -14.60 -7.48 -5.38
N SER A 308 -14.63 -8.69 -4.82
CA SER A 308 -13.53 -9.28 -4.06
C SER A 308 -12.93 -10.48 -4.77
N ASN A 309 -11.63 -10.67 -4.62
CA ASN A 309 -10.99 -11.96 -4.86
C ASN A 309 -11.18 -12.87 -3.63
N GLU A 310 -11.37 -14.16 -3.88
CA GLU A 310 -11.55 -15.21 -2.88
C GLU A 310 -10.29 -16.07 -2.71
N LYS A 311 -9.53 -16.26 -3.79
CA LYS A 311 -8.41 -17.20 -3.78
C LYS A 311 -7.32 -16.78 -4.74
N VAL A 312 -6.08 -16.88 -4.28
CA VAL A 312 -4.90 -16.58 -5.09
C VAL A 312 -4.06 -17.84 -5.31
N SER A 313 -3.30 -17.85 -6.40
CA SER A 313 -2.29 -18.86 -6.72
C SER A 313 -1.08 -18.19 -7.39
N TYR A 314 -0.03 -17.97 -6.61
CA TYR A 314 1.25 -17.46 -7.13
C TYR A 314 2.24 -18.61 -7.29
N SER A 315 2.97 -18.66 -8.41
CA SER A 315 4.01 -19.67 -8.62
C SER A 315 5.33 -18.99 -8.93
N GLY A 316 6.41 -19.51 -8.35
CA GLY A 316 7.75 -18.96 -8.49
C GLY A 316 8.81 -20.05 -8.56
N LYS A 317 10.03 -19.67 -8.93
CA LYS A 317 11.20 -20.55 -8.91
C LYS A 317 11.96 -20.35 -7.60
N THR A 318 12.32 -21.45 -6.95
CA THR A 318 13.23 -21.42 -5.80
C THR A 318 14.68 -21.29 -6.28
N ALA A 319 15.61 -21.00 -5.37
CA ALA A 319 17.05 -21.03 -5.64
C ALA A 319 17.55 -22.35 -6.28
N GLY A 320 16.88 -23.47 -5.99
CA GLY A 320 17.18 -24.78 -6.58
C GLY A 320 16.67 -24.99 -8.01
N GLY A 321 15.85 -24.05 -8.53
CA GLY A 321 15.20 -24.12 -9.85
C GLY A 321 13.85 -24.85 -9.86
N ASP A 322 13.44 -25.39 -8.71
CA ASP A 322 12.13 -26.02 -8.55
C ASP A 322 11.01 -24.98 -8.57
N THR A 323 9.85 -25.36 -9.11
CA THR A 323 8.66 -24.50 -9.03
C THR A 323 7.93 -24.79 -7.73
N ILE A 324 7.64 -23.73 -6.98
CA ILE A 324 6.73 -23.76 -5.83
C ILE A 324 5.48 -22.95 -6.15
N THR A 325 4.33 -23.40 -5.66
CA THR A 325 3.04 -22.73 -5.83
C THR A 325 2.43 -22.42 -4.47
N PHE A 326 2.07 -21.15 -4.26
CA PHE A 326 1.41 -20.63 -3.07
C PHE A 326 -0.06 -20.37 -3.38
N GLU A 327 -0.91 -21.30 -2.96
CA GLU A 327 -2.36 -21.22 -3.14
C GLU A 327 -3.08 -21.02 -1.80
N TYR A 328 -3.79 -19.90 -1.62
CA TYR A 328 -4.49 -19.62 -0.37
C TYR A 328 -5.70 -18.71 -0.56
N SER A 329 -6.63 -18.75 0.41
CA SER A 329 -7.84 -17.94 0.40
C SER A 329 -7.65 -16.58 1.08
N TYR A 330 -8.54 -15.64 0.77
CA TYR A 330 -8.70 -14.33 1.40
C TYR A 330 -8.68 -14.33 2.94
N THR A 331 -9.03 -15.44 3.59
CA THR A 331 -8.99 -15.55 5.06
C THR A 331 -7.58 -15.61 5.65
N LYS A 332 -6.58 -15.91 4.80
CA LYS A 332 -5.15 -16.01 5.12
C LYS A 332 -4.34 -14.84 4.57
N ASP A 333 -4.97 -13.87 3.94
CA ASP A 333 -4.31 -12.69 3.40
C ASP A 333 -4.75 -11.43 4.14
N HIS A 334 -3.79 -10.66 4.66
CA HIS A 334 -4.05 -9.32 5.21
C HIS A 334 -3.79 -8.22 4.18
N SER A 335 -3.22 -8.58 3.03
CA SER A 335 -3.00 -7.70 1.90
C SER A 335 -4.31 -7.12 1.41
N LYS A 336 -4.21 -5.95 0.81
CA LYS A 336 -5.32 -5.16 0.32
C LYS A 336 -4.85 -4.55 -0.97
N TYR A 337 -4.93 -5.35 -2.02
CA TYR A 337 -4.50 -4.95 -3.34
C TYR A 337 -5.50 -5.47 -4.35
N GLY A 338 -5.52 -4.88 -5.53
CA GLY A 338 -6.46 -5.26 -6.55
C GLY A 338 -6.10 -4.64 -7.87
N ILE A 339 -6.92 -4.97 -8.85
CA ILE A 339 -6.71 -4.56 -10.21
C ILE A 339 -8.03 -4.12 -10.82
N THR A 340 -7.95 -3.17 -11.74
CA THR A 340 -9.11 -2.86 -12.58
C THR A 340 -9.46 -4.06 -13.45
N GLN A 341 -10.75 -4.26 -13.72
CA GLN A 341 -11.21 -5.21 -14.70
C GLN A 341 -11.82 -4.43 -15.87
N PRO A 342 -11.37 -4.67 -17.12
CA PRO A 342 -11.97 -4.04 -18.28
C PRO A 342 -13.47 -4.34 -18.30
N LYS A 343 -14.30 -3.30 -18.33
CA LYS A 343 -15.73 -3.46 -18.54
C LYS A 343 -15.94 -4.15 -19.88
N GLU A 344 -16.55 -5.33 -19.90
CA GLU A 344 -16.90 -5.99 -21.15
C GLU A 344 -17.78 -5.05 -21.96
N VAL A 345 -17.22 -4.47 -23.02
CA VAL A 345 -18.01 -3.70 -23.96
C VAL A 345 -18.82 -4.73 -24.73
N ALA A 346 -20.13 -4.79 -24.50
CA ALA A 346 -21.04 -5.60 -25.29
C ALA A 346 -20.73 -5.34 -26.76
N SER A 347 -20.09 -6.30 -27.42
CA SER A 347 -19.70 -6.15 -28.80
C SER A 347 -20.99 -5.98 -29.60
N ALA A 348 -21.19 -4.81 -30.19
CA ALA A 348 -22.24 -4.63 -31.18
C ALA A 348 -22.05 -5.71 -32.24
N SER A 349 -22.98 -6.65 -32.29
CA SER A 349 -23.01 -7.77 -33.22
C SER A 349 -23.16 -7.24 -34.65
N LYS A 350 -22.04 -6.86 -35.27
CA LYS A 350 -21.96 -6.86 -36.72
C LYS A 350 -21.70 -8.29 -37.13
N GLY A 351 -22.76 -8.94 -37.62
CA GLY A 351 -22.75 -10.29 -38.15
C GLY A 351 -21.55 -10.52 -39.06
N GLY A 352 -20.64 -11.33 -38.55
CA GLY A 352 -19.50 -11.90 -39.26
C GLY A 352 -19.16 -13.16 -38.50
N SER A 353 -19.39 -14.31 -39.13
CA SER A 353 -19.05 -15.61 -38.57
C SER A 353 -17.55 -15.62 -38.24
N PHE A 354 -17.23 -15.61 -36.95
CA PHE A 354 -15.90 -15.92 -36.45
C PHE A 354 -15.99 -17.23 -35.69
N ILE A 355 -15.13 -18.16 -36.09
CA ILE A 355 -14.94 -19.47 -35.47
C ILE A 355 -14.59 -19.24 -34.00
N ALA A 356 -15.40 -19.81 -33.10
CA ALA A 356 -15.08 -19.89 -31.69
C ALA A 356 -13.75 -20.64 -31.52
N THR A 357 -12.71 -19.93 -31.10
CA THR A 357 -11.56 -20.59 -30.47
C THR A 357 -11.97 -20.85 -29.02
N ASP A 358 -12.38 -22.07 -28.74
CA ASP A 358 -12.45 -22.61 -27.39
C ASP A 358 -11.10 -22.36 -26.69
N TYR A 359 -11.10 -21.49 -25.67
CA TYR A 359 -10.05 -21.52 -24.66
C TYR A 359 -10.31 -22.71 -23.73
N SER A 360 -10.03 -23.90 -24.23
CA SER A 360 -9.89 -25.10 -23.40
C SER A 360 -8.60 -24.97 -22.61
N HIS A 361 -8.71 -24.68 -21.30
CA HIS A 361 -7.63 -24.87 -20.35
C HIS A 361 -7.09 -26.32 -20.47
N PRO A 362 -5.77 -26.54 -20.59
CA PRO A 362 -5.24 -27.89 -20.47
C PRO A 362 -5.35 -28.33 -19.01
N SER A 363 -6.24 -29.29 -18.72
CA SER A 363 -6.17 -30.07 -17.50
C SER A 363 -4.96 -31.01 -17.59
N LEU A 364 -3.91 -30.69 -16.84
CA LEU A 364 -2.82 -31.63 -16.60
C LEU A 364 -3.28 -32.65 -15.54
N ASN A 365 -3.82 -33.76 -16.02
CA ASN A 365 -3.86 -35.01 -15.25
C ASN A 365 -2.41 -35.51 -15.07
N GLY A 366 -1.79 -35.10 -13.96
CA GLY A 366 -0.48 -35.57 -13.51
C GLY A 366 -0.62 -36.59 -12.38
N GLN A 367 -0.07 -37.78 -12.61
CA GLN A 367 -0.11 -38.95 -11.73
C GLN A 367 0.48 -38.68 -10.34
N ILE A 368 -0.22 -39.21 -9.32
CA ILE A 368 0.26 -39.32 -7.95
C ILE A 368 1.50 -40.23 -7.94
N LEU A 369 2.67 -39.65 -7.65
CA LEU A 369 3.86 -40.37 -7.23
C LEU A 369 4.18 -39.98 -5.79
N VAL A 370 3.81 -40.86 -4.86
CA VAL A 370 4.22 -40.80 -3.46
C VAL A 370 5.70 -41.15 -3.37
N SER A 371 6.53 -40.23 -2.88
CA SER A 371 7.90 -40.57 -2.47
C SER A 371 8.25 -39.96 -1.11
N GLY A 372 8.32 -40.84 -0.11
CA GLY A 372 9.46 -40.94 0.80
C GLY A 372 9.81 -39.75 1.70
N LYS A 373 9.28 -39.80 2.94
CA LYS A 373 9.68 -39.02 4.11
C LYS A 373 11.20 -38.92 4.33
N HIS A 374 11.68 -37.73 4.67
CA HIS A 374 12.84 -37.57 5.55
C HIS A 374 12.54 -36.58 6.68
N LEU A 375 12.37 -37.15 7.87
CA LEU A 375 12.04 -36.46 9.12
C LEU A 375 13.28 -35.73 9.66
N ARG A 376 13.16 -34.41 9.88
CA ARG A 376 14.00 -33.69 10.86
C ARG A 376 13.12 -33.21 12.01
N LYS A 377 13.19 -33.91 13.13
CA LYS A 377 12.62 -33.49 14.43
C LYS A 377 13.42 -32.29 14.94
N LYS A 378 12.73 -31.19 15.24
CA LYS A 378 13.17 -30.23 16.26
C LYS A 378 11.98 -29.94 17.19
N SER A 379 12.19 -30.22 18.46
CA SER A 379 11.26 -30.11 19.58
C SER A 379 10.97 -28.66 19.91
N LEU A 380 9.70 -28.30 20.10
CA LEU A 380 9.27 -27.12 20.84
C LEU A 380 8.14 -27.53 21.79
N GLU A 381 8.29 -27.07 23.02
CA GLU A 381 7.48 -27.38 24.20
C GLU A 381 6.09 -26.73 24.11
N GLU A 382 5.07 -27.46 24.55
CA GLU A 382 3.68 -27.04 24.67
C GLU A 382 3.46 -26.34 26.03
N GLU A 383 2.89 -25.14 26.03
CA GLU A 383 2.24 -24.57 27.21
C GLU A 383 0.74 -24.41 26.95
N ASP A 384 -0.05 -25.14 27.75
CA ASP A 384 -1.50 -25.10 27.84
C ASP A 384 -2.00 -23.76 28.41
N ILE A 385 -3.04 -23.18 27.80
CA ILE A 385 -3.83 -22.09 28.42
C ILE A 385 -5.29 -22.53 28.51
N GLN A 386 -5.73 -22.68 29.77
CA GLN A 386 -7.10 -22.97 30.16
C GLN A 386 -8.06 -21.81 29.87
N LEU A 387 -9.24 -22.15 29.36
CA LEU A 387 -10.40 -21.27 29.21
C LEU A 387 -11.16 -21.15 30.54
N GLY A 388 -11.20 -19.95 31.11
CA GLY A 388 -12.03 -19.60 32.27
C GLY A 388 -13.40 -19.04 31.84
N GLN A 389 -14.46 -19.73 32.25
CA GLN A 389 -15.84 -19.25 32.23
C GLN A 389 -16.13 -18.25 33.36
N GLY A 390 -17.08 -17.35 33.11
CA GLY A 390 -17.82 -16.56 34.10
C GLY A 390 -18.56 -15.45 33.36
N GLY A 391 -19.82 -15.10 33.60
CA GLY A 391 -20.84 -15.47 34.59
C GLY A 391 -21.90 -14.36 34.45
N GLY A 392 -23.18 -14.73 34.36
CA GLY A 392 -24.27 -13.82 33.97
C GLY A 392 -24.89 -12.95 35.09
N GLY A 393 -25.85 -12.14 34.66
CA GLY A 393 -26.79 -11.31 35.43
C GLY A 393 -27.00 -9.97 34.70
N GLY A 394 -28.19 -9.45 34.40
CA GLY A 394 -29.59 -9.76 34.74
C GLY A 394 -30.33 -8.43 34.97
N GLY A 395 -31.47 -8.20 34.26
CA GLY A 395 -32.42 -7.09 34.46
C GLY A 395 -32.10 -5.80 33.67
N GLU A 396 -33.02 -5.01 33.11
CA GLU A 396 -34.49 -4.92 33.21
C GLU A 396 -35.05 -4.18 31.97
N THR A 397 -36.35 -4.36 31.77
CA THR A 397 -37.23 -3.79 30.73
C THR A 397 -37.63 -2.33 30.98
N SER A 398 -37.82 -1.53 29.93
CA SER A 398 -38.97 -0.61 29.87
C SER A 398 -39.30 -0.10 28.47
N SER A 399 -40.59 -0.16 28.18
CA SER A 399 -41.42 0.41 27.12
C SER A 399 -41.08 1.80 26.55
N GLY A 400 -41.20 1.90 25.22
CA GLY A 400 -42.19 2.73 24.52
C GLY A 400 -42.02 4.25 24.51
N MET A 401 -41.83 4.85 23.33
CA MET A 401 -42.75 5.86 22.81
C MET A 401 -42.52 6.11 21.32
N GLU A 402 -43.62 6.01 20.58
CA GLU A 402 -43.79 6.29 19.16
C GLU A 402 -44.00 7.81 19.00
N VAL A 403 -43.27 8.47 18.09
CA VAL A 403 -43.65 9.80 17.59
C VAL A 403 -43.44 9.86 16.09
N ASP A 404 -44.57 9.91 15.42
CA ASP A 404 -44.81 10.16 14.01
C ASP A 404 -44.67 11.68 13.72
N THR A 405 -44.06 12.08 12.61
CA THR A 405 -44.52 13.22 11.77
C THR A 405 -43.64 13.44 10.52
N LYS A 406 -44.23 13.04 9.39
CA LYS A 406 -44.26 13.56 8.01
C LYS A 406 -43.12 14.45 7.41
N PRO A 407 -42.81 14.22 6.11
CA PRO A 407 -41.85 14.98 5.32
C PRO A 407 -42.48 16.23 4.67
N THR A 408 -41.67 17.28 4.48
CA THR A 408 -42.02 18.44 3.66
C THR A 408 -41.19 18.45 2.37
N THR A 409 -41.88 18.26 1.26
CA THR A 409 -41.41 18.45 -0.11
C THR A 409 -41.49 19.92 -0.50
N THR A 410 -40.45 20.46 -1.16
CA THR A 410 -40.56 21.70 -1.94
C THR A 410 -39.83 21.56 -3.27
N LYS A 411 -40.62 21.43 -4.34
CA LYS A 411 -40.23 21.62 -5.74
C LYS A 411 -39.97 23.11 -6.02
N ARG A 412 -38.90 23.42 -6.75
CA ARG A 412 -38.72 24.65 -7.57
C ARG A 412 -38.21 24.18 -8.93
N LYS A 413 -39.06 24.10 -9.95
CA LYS A 413 -39.50 25.12 -10.93
C LYS A 413 -38.39 25.51 -11.90
N ALA A 414 -38.54 25.00 -13.11
CA ALA A 414 -37.80 25.28 -14.33
C ALA A 414 -38.15 26.67 -14.89
N GLY A 415 -37.22 27.24 -15.66
CA GLY A 415 -37.39 28.39 -16.54
C GLY A 415 -36.26 28.41 -17.58
N ASP A 416 -36.67 28.30 -18.85
CA ASP A 416 -36.35 29.19 -19.97
C ASP A 416 -34.89 29.33 -20.45
N ASP A 417 -34.57 28.87 -21.67
CA ASP A 417 -34.55 29.69 -22.91
C ASP A 417 -33.75 29.01 -24.05
N ASP A 418 -34.31 29.11 -25.26
CA ASP A 418 -33.82 28.58 -26.53
C ASP A 418 -32.82 29.55 -27.24
N ASP A 419 -32.02 28.95 -28.13
CA ASP A 419 -31.36 29.48 -29.34
C ASP A 419 -30.27 30.57 -29.27
N ASP A 420 -29.05 30.22 -29.71
CA ASP A 420 -28.35 30.91 -30.82
C ASP A 420 -27.16 30.08 -31.32
N ASP A 421 -27.15 29.90 -32.65
CA ASP A 421 -26.21 29.13 -33.48
C ASP A 421 -24.90 29.90 -33.82
N GLU A 422 -23.95 29.14 -34.38
CA GLU A 422 -22.79 29.56 -35.19
C GLU A 422 -21.51 30.08 -34.48
N ASP A 423 -20.51 29.19 -34.38
CA ASP A 423 -19.33 29.16 -35.28
C ASP A 423 -18.25 28.25 -34.65
N SER A 424 -18.06 27.03 -35.15
CA SER A 424 -16.94 26.18 -34.70
C SER A 424 -16.30 25.40 -35.84
N ALA A 425 -15.06 25.80 -36.14
CA ALA A 425 -14.11 25.12 -36.99
C ALA A 425 -14.01 23.61 -36.65
N PRO A 426 -13.74 22.74 -37.65
CA PRO A 426 -13.71 21.30 -37.42
C PRO A 426 -12.62 20.94 -36.40
N PRO A 427 -12.93 20.12 -35.38
CA PRO A 427 -11.96 19.80 -34.35
C PRO A 427 -10.80 19.03 -34.97
N ALA A 428 -9.59 19.57 -34.77
CA ALA A 428 -8.35 18.86 -35.02
C ALA A 428 -8.44 17.47 -34.38
N LYS A 429 -8.13 16.43 -35.16
CA LYS A 429 -8.12 15.04 -34.72
C LYS A 429 -7.21 14.91 -33.49
N ARG A 430 -7.79 14.99 -32.28
CA ARG A 430 -7.13 14.57 -31.05
C ARG A 430 -6.86 13.09 -31.23
N LYS A 431 -5.59 12.68 -31.20
CA LYS A 431 -5.23 11.28 -30.96
C LYS A 431 -6.02 10.85 -29.71
N ALA A 432 -6.80 9.79 -29.82
CA ALA A 432 -7.46 9.20 -28.66
C ALA A 432 -6.36 8.94 -27.62
N ALA A 433 -6.51 9.52 -26.42
CA ALA A 433 -5.65 9.17 -25.31
C ALA A 433 -5.79 7.65 -25.11
N GLU A 434 -4.66 6.95 -25.08
CA GLU A 434 -4.63 5.53 -24.78
C GLU A 434 -5.31 5.35 -23.41
N LYS A 435 -6.37 4.54 -23.35
CA LYS A 435 -7.16 4.39 -22.14
C LYS A 435 -6.33 3.58 -21.16
N GLU A 436 -5.76 4.23 -20.14
CA GLU A 436 -5.09 3.54 -19.03
C GLU A 436 -6.11 2.64 -18.32
N ASP A 437 -6.09 1.34 -18.62
CA ASP A 437 -7.09 0.36 -18.14
C ASP A 437 -6.53 -0.76 -17.27
N LYS A 438 -5.24 -0.68 -16.95
CA LYS A 438 -4.51 -1.68 -16.16
C LYS A 438 -3.95 -1.03 -14.90
N TYR A 439 -4.85 -0.50 -14.08
CA TYR A 439 -4.48 0.03 -12.77
C TYR A 439 -4.32 -1.11 -11.77
N VAL A 440 -3.25 -1.04 -10.98
CA VAL A 440 -3.05 -1.81 -9.76
C VAL A 440 -3.32 -0.85 -8.60
N CYS A 441 -4.17 -1.27 -7.67
CA CYS A 441 -4.50 -0.51 -6.46
C CYS A 441 -3.97 -1.23 -5.22
N VAL A 442 -3.35 -0.49 -4.30
CA VAL A 442 -2.85 -0.95 -3.01
C VAL A 442 -3.45 -0.08 -1.91
N SER A 443 -3.89 -0.68 -0.81
CA SER A 443 -4.82 -0.02 0.11
C SER A 443 -4.55 -0.29 1.59
N ASP A 444 -4.92 0.69 2.42
CA ASP A 444 -5.03 0.53 3.86
C ASP A 444 -6.31 -0.23 4.29
N LEU A 445 -7.39 -0.12 3.51
CA LEU A 445 -8.74 -0.53 3.86
C LEU A 445 -9.14 -1.85 3.20
N ASN A 446 -9.68 -2.81 3.95
CA ASN A 446 -10.36 -3.95 3.31
C ASN A 446 -11.79 -3.54 2.90
N ARG A 447 -12.48 -4.38 2.12
CA ARG A 447 -13.85 -4.09 1.63
C ARG A 447 -14.97 -4.30 2.66
N GLN A 448 -14.66 -4.69 3.90
CA GLN A 448 -15.69 -5.02 4.89
C GLN A 448 -16.38 -3.78 5.43
N GLU A 449 -17.69 -3.85 5.70
CA GLU A 449 -18.50 -2.79 6.32
C GLU A 449 -17.83 -2.16 7.57
N SER A 450 -17.15 -2.97 8.38
CA SER A 450 -16.39 -2.49 9.54
C SER A 450 -15.32 -1.43 9.25
N GLN A 451 -14.93 -1.26 7.98
CA GLN A 451 -13.94 -0.26 7.53
C GLN A 451 -14.56 1.01 6.97
N TRP A 452 -15.86 1.04 6.68
CA TRP A 452 -16.55 2.23 6.14
C TRP A 452 -16.46 3.44 7.08
N HIS A 453 -16.39 3.18 8.39
CA HIS A 453 -16.22 4.19 9.43
C HIS A 453 -14.76 4.31 9.92
N ARG A 454 -13.79 3.99 9.06
CA ARG A 454 -12.37 4.12 9.36
C ARG A 454 -11.69 4.91 8.26
N GLY A 455 -10.76 5.76 8.64
CA GLY A 455 -9.94 6.43 7.63
C GLY A 455 -8.92 5.51 6.98
N GLY A 456 -8.35 5.93 5.85
CA GLY A 456 -7.31 5.18 5.16
C GLY A 456 -7.10 5.69 3.75
N LEU A 457 -6.00 5.24 3.13
CA LEU A 457 -5.62 5.63 1.79
C LEU A 457 -5.64 4.44 0.83
N VAL A 458 -5.85 4.74 -0.45
CA VAL A 458 -5.70 3.81 -1.57
C VAL A 458 -4.82 4.45 -2.64
N TYR A 459 -3.80 3.72 -3.09
CA TYR A 459 -2.86 4.14 -4.13
C TYR A 459 -3.09 3.30 -5.37
N CYS A 460 -3.59 3.91 -6.45
CA CYS A 460 -3.79 3.25 -7.73
C CYS A 460 -2.81 3.79 -8.77
N PHE A 461 -2.10 2.90 -9.47
CA PHE A 461 -1.12 3.28 -10.48
C PHE A 461 -1.21 2.35 -11.69
N TYR A 462 -0.96 2.89 -12.87
CA TYR A 462 -0.95 2.08 -14.09
C TYR A 462 0.33 1.23 -14.12
N ASN A 463 0.19 -0.08 -14.22
CA ASN A 463 1.30 -0.99 -14.52
C ASN A 463 0.74 -2.27 -15.18
N GLU A 464 0.91 -2.38 -16.49
CA GLU A 464 0.38 -3.51 -17.26
C GLU A 464 0.96 -4.87 -16.85
N HIS A 465 2.24 -4.95 -16.49
CA HIS A 465 2.87 -6.23 -16.20
C HIS A 465 2.44 -6.78 -14.85
N LEU A 466 2.48 -5.95 -13.80
CA LEU A 466 1.99 -6.31 -12.47
C LEU A 466 0.50 -6.62 -12.50
N TRP A 467 -0.29 -5.87 -13.27
CA TRP A 467 -1.71 -6.16 -13.49
C TRP A 467 -1.92 -7.58 -14.02
N LYS A 468 -1.15 -8.01 -15.03
CA LYS A 468 -1.25 -9.36 -15.62
C LYS A 468 -0.85 -10.46 -14.63
N HIS A 469 0.20 -10.23 -13.85
CA HIS A 469 0.64 -11.17 -12.81
C HIS A 469 -0.46 -11.37 -11.76
N ILE A 470 -1.08 -10.29 -11.30
CA ILE A 470 -2.18 -10.34 -10.32
C ILE A 470 -3.43 -10.98 -10.93
N ASP A 471 -3.82 -10.60 -12.15
CA ASP A 471 -5.02 -11.15 -12.81
C ASP A 471 -4.94 -12.67 -13.00
N THR A 472 -3.74 -13.16 -13.36
CA THR A 472 -3.43 -14.59 -13.49
C THR A 472 -3.46 -15.31 -12.15
N ALA A 473 -2.97 -14.66 -11.09
CA ALA A 473 -2.94 -15.25 -9.76
C ALA A 473 -4.33 -15.30 -9.10
N PHE A 474 -5.26 -14.42 -9.47
CA PHE A 474 -6.63 -14.42 -8.95
C PHE A 474 -7.43 -15.58 -9.57
N ILE A 475 -7.51 -16.70 -8.84
CA ILE A 475 -8.16 -17.95 -9.30
C ILE A 475 -9.56 -18.18 -8.72
N GLY A 476 -10.00 -17.35 -7.77
CA GLY A 476 -11.37 -17.34 -7.29
C GLY A 476 -11.85 -15.90 -7.21
N LYS A 477 -12.76 -15.49 -8.09
CA LYS A 477 -13.25 -14.10 -8.19
C LYS A 477 -14.72 -14.09 -7.85
N ASP A 478 -15.13 -13.28 -6.88
CA ASP A 478 -16.54 -12.97 -6.68
C ASP A 478 -17.05 -12.13 -7.87
N ARG A 479 -18.31 -12.33 -8.25
CA ARG A 479 -18.87 -11.74 -9.48
C ARG A 479 -20.28 -11.23 -9.26
N CYS A 480 -20.57 -10.14 -9.97
CA CYS A 480 -21.90 -9.84 -10.45
C CYS A 480 -22.34 -10.93 -11.47
#